data_AF-A0A1I4V4W1-F1
#
_entry.id   AF-A0A1I4V4W1-F1
#
_cell.length_a   1.000
_cell.length_b   1.000
_cell.length_c   1.000
_cell.angle_alpha   90.00
_cell.angle_beta   90.00
_cell.angle_gamma   90.00
#
_symmetry.space_group_name_H-M   'P 1'
#
loop_
_entity.id
_entity.type
_entity.pdbx_description
1 polymer ?
#
loop_
_entity_poly.entity_id
_entity_poly.type
_entity_poly.pdbx_seq_one_letter_code
_entity_poly.pdbx_strand_id
1 'polypeptide(L)'
;MARPLLPDDLWDAITPLLPPPRPRPKGGRRPIENRAALTGILFVLRSGLPWEMLPAEMGCGCGMSCWRRLRDWQEAGVWARLHQVLLERLHAAGEIDWSRASL
;
A
#
# COMPACT_ATOMS: atom_id res chain seq x y z
N MET A 1 -16.16 -11.31 12.32
CA MET A 1 -15.86 -9.97 11.80
C MET A 1 -14.93 -10.11 10.61
N ALA A 2 -15.06 -9.29 9.56
CA ALA A 2 -14.16 -9.35 8.41
C ALA A 2 -12.75 -8.92 8.83
N ARG A 3 -11.71 -9.64 8.35
CA ARG A 3 -10.32 -9.27 8.60
C ARG A 3 -10.02 -7.92 7.91
N PRO A 4 -9.40 -6.93 8.60
CA PRO A 4 -9.06 -5.66 7.95
C PRO A 4 -8.14 -5.90 6.76
N LEU A 5 -8.32 -5.11 5.70
CA LEU A 5 -7.48 -5.18 4.50
C LEU A 5 -6.01 -4.90 4.78
N LEU A 6 -5.76 -4.02 5.75
CA LEU A 6 -4.43 -3.64 6.19
C LEU A 6 -4.32 -3.83 7.71
N PRO A 7 -3.96 -5.05 8.15
CA PRO A 7 -3.61 -5.33 9.54
C PRO A 7 -2.51 -4.42 10.07
N ASP A 8 -2.48 -4.16 11.38
CA ASP A 8 -1.50 -3.27 12.02
C ASP A 8 -0.07 -3.79 11.87
N ASP A 9 0.15 -5.10 12.03
CA ASP A 9 1.46 -5.75 11.88
C ASP A 9 2.04 -5.62 10.46
N LEU A 10 1.17 -5.64 9.45
CA LEU A 10 1.55 -5.37 8.06
C LEU A 10 1.83 -3.88 7.85
N TRP A 11 1.05 -3.00 8.47
CA TRP A 11 1.28 -1.56 8.40
C TRP A 11 2.61 -1.15 9.04
N ASP A 12 2.95 -1.73 10.18
CA ASP A 12 4.21 -1.47 10.88
C ASP A 12 5.42 -1.95 10.07
N ALA A 13 5.25 -3.02 9.28
CA ALA A 13 6.28 -3.49 8.34
C ALA A 13 6.49 -2.51 7.17
N ILE A 14 5.42 -1.88 6.69
CA ILE A 14 5.42 -1.03 5.50
C ILE A 14 5.88 0.38 5.82
N THR A 15 5.48 0.92 6.97
CA THR A 15 5.71 2.33 7.35
C THR A 15 7.16 2.78 7.18
N PRO A 16 8.19 2.00 7.60
CA PRO A 16 9.59 2.37 7.43
C PRO A 16 10.07 2.42 5.97
N LEU A 17 9.36 1.76 5.05
CA LEU A 17 9.73 1.71 3.63
C LEU A 17 9.27 2.95 2.87
N LEU A 18 8.32 3.70 3.42
CA LEU A 18 7.68 4.83 2.76
C LEU A 18 8.65 6.01 2.66
N PRO A 19 8.62 6.75 1.54
CA PRO A 19 9.43 7.95 1.40
C PRO A 19 8.99 9.01 2.41
N PRO A 20 9.91 9.87 2.87
CA PRO A 20 9.56 10.97 3.75
C PRO A 20 8.54 11.91 3.08
N PRO A 21 7.70 12.60 3.85
CA PRO A 21 6.76 13.57 3.30
C PRO A 21 7.50 14.63 2.48
N ARG A 22 7.03 14.89 1.26
CA ARG A 22 7.61 15.97 0.43
C ARG A 22 7.42 17.33 1.13
N PRO A 23 8.45 18.21 1.13
CA PRO A 23 8.32 19.56 1.64
C PRO A 23 7.20 20.33 0.93
N ARG A 24 6.42 21.11 1.70
CA ARG A 24 5.27 21.88 1.19
C ARG A 24 5.42 23.37 1.50
N PRO A 25 6.35 24.08 0.82
CA PRO A 25 6.64 25.48 1.13
C PRO A 25 5.45 26.43 0.85
N LYS A 26 4.56 26.07 -0.08
CA LYS A 26 3.39 26.89 -0.47
C LYS A 26 2.09 26.53 0.24
N GLY A 27 2.12 25.59 1.20
CA GLY A 27 0.90 25.09 1.85
C GLY A 27 -0.03 24.31 0.92
N GLY A 28 -1.33 24.29 1.23
CA GLY A 28 -2.38 23.62 0.44
C GLY A 28 -3.09 22.50 1.19
N ARG A 29 -4.03 21.83 0.50
CA ARG A 29 -4.79 20.70 1.06
C ARG A 29 -3.83 19.62 1.54
N ARG A 30 -4.02 19.15 2.77
CA ARG A 30 -3.22 18.04 3.32
C ARG A 30 -3.42 16.79 2.44
N PRO A 31 -2.34 16.11 2.01
CA PRO A 31 -2.43 14.81 1.37
C PRO A 31 -3.17 13.83 2.28
N ILE A 32 -3.79 12.84 1.66
CA ILE A 32 -4.30 11.68 2.38
C ILE A 32 -3.17 10.99 3.13
N GLU A 33 -3.48 10.50 4.33
CA GLU A 33 -2.54 9.75 5.15
C GLU A 33 -2.07 8.49 4.43
N ASN A 34 -0.82 8.09 4.66
CA ASN A 34 -0.23 6.96 3.95
C ASN A 34 -0.99 5.66 4.18
N ARG A 35 -1.47 5.42 5.40
CA ARG A 35 -2.25 4.24 5.74
C ARG A 35 -3.58 4.20 4.98
N ALA A 36 -4.28 5.34 4.92
CA ALA A 36 -5.53 5.47 4.17
C ALA A 36 -5.32 5.27 2.67
N ALA A 37 -4.24 5.84 2.10
CA ALA A 37 -3.89 5.63 0.71
C ALA A 37 -3.62 4.16 0.39
N LEU A 38 -2.85 3.48 1.25
CA LEU A 38 -2.54 2.06 1.08
C LEU A 38 -3.81 1.19 1.18
N THR A 39 -4.68 1.45 2.17
CA THR A 39 -5.96 0.75 2.30
C THR A 39 -6.80 0.88 1.03
N GLY A 40 -6.89 2.10 0.47
CA GLY A 40 -7.62 2.35 -0.78
C GLY A 40 -7.00 1.64 -1.99
N ILE A 41 -5.67 1.65 -2.11
CA ILE A 41 -4.93 0.88 -3.14
C ILE A 41 -5.27 -0.60 -3.04
N LEU A 42 -5.13 -1.20 -1.84
CA LEU A 42 -5.38 -2.63 -1.63
C LEU A 42 -6.84 -3.00 -1.92
N PHE A 43 -7.79 -2.14 -1.56
CA PHE A 43 -9.20 -2.36 -1.87
C PHE A 43 -9.45 -2.40 -3.37
N VAL A 44 -8.96 -1.41 -4.12
CA VAL A 44 -9.13 -1.35 -5.58
C VAL A 44 -8.47 -2.54 -6.26
N LEU A 45 -7.23 -2.86 -5.89
CA LEU A 45 -6.51 -4.00 -6.48
C LEU A 45 -7.17 -5.34 -6.17
N ARG A 46 -7.78 -5.49 -4.99
CA ARG A 46 -8.50 -6.72 -4.60
C ARG A 46 -9.87 -6.84 -5.27
N SER A 47 -10.58 -5.74 -5.43
CA SER A 47 -11.95 -5.72 -5.97
C SER A 47 -11.99 -5.64 -7.50
N GLY A 48 -10.95 -5.10 -8.14
CA GLY A 48 -10.93 -4.84 -9.58
C GLY A 48 -11.82 -3.67 -10.01
N LEU A 49 -12.36 -2.89 -9.08
CA LEU A 49 -13.20 -1.75 -9.39
C LEU A 49 -12.38 -0.61 -10.03
N PRO A 50 -12.98 0.22 -10.90
CA PRO A 50 -12.35 1.46 -11.35
C PRO A 50 -11.96 2.36 -10.17
N TRP A 51 -10.88 3.12 -10.29
CA TRP A 51 -10.40 4.01 -9.22
C TRP A 51 -11.46 5.06 -8.83
N GLU A 52 -12.24 5.53 -9.79
CA GLU A 52 -13.33 6.49 -9.59
C GLU A 52 -14.47 5.92 -8.73
N MET A 53 -14.57 4.59 -8.64
CA MET A 53 -15.58 3.86 -7.88
C MET A 53 -15.12 3.50 -6.46
N LEU A 54 -13.97 4.02 -6.00
CA LEU A 54 -13.53 3.82 -4.62
C LEU A 54 -14.54 4.46 -3.65
N PRO A 55 -15.16 3.69 -2.73
CA PRO A 55 -16.20 4.21 -1.85
C PRO A 55 -15.68 5.30 -0.90
N ALA A 56 -16.42 6.40 -0.80
CA ALA A 56 -16.00 7.57 -0.03
C ALA A 56 -16.03 7.33 1.50
N GLU A 57 -16.94 6.47 1.96
CA GLU A 57 -17.12 6.05 3.34
C GLU A 57 -15.88 5.35 3.92
N MET A 58 -14.97 4.85 3.08
CA MET A 58 -13.72 4.24 3.52
C MET A 58 -12.68 5.26 4.02
N GLY A 59 -12.91 6.56 3.84
CA GLY A 59 -11.98 7.61 4.28
C GLY A 59 -10.61 7.58 3.58
N CYS A 60 -10.50 6.87 2.45
CA CYS A 60 -9.25 6.71 1.69
C CYS A 60 -8.97 7.88 0.71
N GLY A 61 -9.83 8.90 0.72
CA GLY A 61 -9.85 9.95 -0.31
C GLY A 61 -10.43 9.45 -1.63
N CYS A 62 -10.25 10.21 -2.71
CA CYS A 62 -10.66 9.75 -4.03
C CYS A 62 -9.66 8.73 -4.58
N GLY A 63 -10.13 7.76 -5.37
CA GLY A 63 -9.24 6.72 -5.89
C GLY A 63 -8.13 7.24 -6.80
N MET A 64 -8.32 8.38 -7.48
CA MET A 64 -7.21 9.03 -8.21
C MET A 64 -6.05 9.46 -7.31
N SER A 65 -6.31 9.78 -6.03
CA SER A 65 -5.24 10.05 -5.07
C SER A 65 -4.51 8.78 -4.66
N CYS A 66 -5.23 7.66 -4.53
CA CYS A 66 -4.66 6.34 -4.30
C CYS A 66 -3.82 5.88 -5.51
N TRP A 67 -4.32 6.04 -6.73
CA TRP A 67 -3.58 5.72 -7.96
C TRP A 67 -2.29 6.53 -8.10
N ARG A 68 -2.34 7.85 -7.88
CA ARG A 68 -1.11 8.68 -7.87
C ARG A 68 -0.13 8.19 -6.83
N ARG A 69 -0.61 7.79 -5.64
CA ARG A 69 0.24 7.25 -4.59
C ARG A 69 0.87 5.92 -4.99
N LEU A 70 0.10 5.01 -5.59
CA LEU A 70 0.58 3.74 -6.13
C LEU A 70 1.75 3.97 -7.11
N ARG A 71 1.57 4.88 -8.07
CA ARG A 71 2.60 5.26 -9.04
C ARG A 71 3.83 5.88 -8.36
N ASP A 72 3.64 6.88 -7.50
CA ASP A 72 4.76 7.56 -6.84
C ASP A 72 5.57 6.60 -5.95
N TRP A 73 4.91 5.62 -5.33
CA TRP A 73 5.55 4.56 -4.55
C TRP A 73 6.24 3.51 -5.42
N GLN A 74 5.75 3.25 -6.63
CA GLN A 74 6.44 2.43 -7.63
C GLN A 74 7.73 3.08 -8.08
N GLU A 75 7.69 4.37 -8.43
CA GLU A 75 8.88 5.14 -8.80
C GLU A 75 9.91 5.22 -7.66
N ALA A 76 9.44 5.29 -6.41
CA ALA A 76 10.29 5.27 -5.21
C ALA A 76 10.74 3.86 -4.77
N GLY A 77 10.42 2.81 -5.52
CA GLY A 77 10.80 1.43 -5.22
C GLY A 77 10.21 0.86 -3.91
N VAL A 78 9.11 1.42 -3.42
CA VAL A 78 8.45 0.97 -2.18
C VAL A 78 7.91 -0.44 -2.35
N TRP A 79 7.26 -0.74 -3.47
CA TRP A 79 6.65 -2.05 -3.72
C TRP A 79 7.69 -3.17 -3.84
N ALA A 80 8.82 -2.88 -4.49
CA ALA A 80 9.93 -3.83 -4.58
C ALA A 80 10.50 -4.16 -3.20
N ARG A 81 10.75 -3.13 -2.36
CA ARG A 81 11.21 -3.32 -0.98
C ARG A 81 10.19 -4.05 -0.12
N LEU A 82 8.92 -3.72 -0.26
CA LEU A 82 7.83 -4.40 0.46
C LEU A 82 7.79 -5.89 0.09
N HIS A 83 7.89 -6.22 -1.19
CA HIS A 83 7.92 -7.61 -1.64
C HIS A 83 9.08 -8.39 -1.01
N GLN A 84 10.28 -7.80 -0.96
CA GLN A 84 11.44 -8.42 -0.30
C GLN A 84 11.19 -8.65 1.20
N VAL A 85 10.68 -7.66 1.93
CA VAL A 85 10.36 -7.80 3.37
C VAL A 85 9.34 -8.92 3.62
N LEU A 86 8.33 -9.04 2.76
CA LEU A 86 7.34 -10.11 2.88
C LEU A 86 7.94 -11.49 2.57
N LEU A 87 8.78 -11.59 1.54
CA LEU A 87 9.51 -12.82 1.24
C LEU A 87 10.44 -13.23 2.38
N GLU A 88 11.20 -12.30 2.96
CA GLU A 88 12.07 -12.58 4.11
C GLU A 88 11.27 -13.10 5.31
N ARG A 89 10.11 -12.49 5.60
CA ARG A 89 9.21 -12.96 6.67
C ARG A 89 8.68 -14.37 6.41
N LEU A 90 8.21 -14.64 5.18
CA LEU A 90 7.73 -15.96 4.80
C LEU A 90 8.85 -16.99 4.81
N HIS A 91 10.06 -16.61 4.40
CA HIS A 91 11.24 -17.47 4.45
C HIS A 91 11.56 -17.87 5.90
N ALA A 92 11.63 -16.89 6.80
CA ALA A 92 11.88 -17.11 8.21
C ALA A 92 10.80 -17.97 8.88
N ALA A 93 9.55 -17.86 8.43
CA ALA A 93 8.43 -18.69 8.89
C ALA A 93 8.39 -20.09 8.25
N GLY A 94 9.21 -20.36 7.22
CA GLY A 94 9.13 -21.60 6.44
C GLY A 94 7.88 -21.71 5.56
N GLU A 95 7.22 -20.58 5.26
CA GLU A 95 5.94 -20.52 4.54
C GLU A 95 6.09 -20.18 3.05
N ILE A 96 7.32 -20.14 2.52
CA ILE A 96 7.52 -19.99 1.07
C ILE A 96 7.17 -21.30 0.37
N ASP A 97 6.15 -21.25 -0.49
CA ASP A 97 5.83 -22.32 -1.42
C ASP A 97 6.80 -22.31 -2.62
N TRP A 98 7.87 -23.08 -2.49
CA TRP A 98 8.89 -23.23 -3.54
C TRP A 98 8.41 -23.96 -4.79
N SER A 99 7.29 -24.70 -4.74
CA SER A 99 6.75 -25.39 -5.92
C SER A 99 6.28 -24.43 -7.01
N ARG A 100 6.03 -23.17 -6.62
CA ARG A 100 5.57 -22.09 -7.51
C ARG A 100 6.70 -21.16 -7.95
N ALA A 101 7.93 -21.40 -7.53
CA ALA A 101 9.07 -20.63 -7.99
C ALA A 101 9.44 -21.04 -9.43
N SER A 102 9.52 -20.07 -10.33
CA SER A 102 10.10 -20.26 -11.66
C SER A 102 11.59 -19.92 -11.63
N LEU A 103 12.42 -20.78 -12.24
CA LEU A 103 13.85 -20.54 -12.44
C LEU A 103 14.11 -19.53 -13.57
#